data_AF-E6VX40-F1
#
_entry.id   AF-E6VX40-F1
#
_cell.length_a   1.000
_cell.length_b   1.000
_cell.length_c   1.000
_cell.angle_alpha   90.00
_cell.angle_beta   90.00
_cell.angle_gamma   90.00
#
_symmetry.space_group_name_H-M   'P 1'
#
loop_
_entity.id
_entity.type
_entity.pdbx_description
1 polymer ?
#
loop_
_entity_poly.entity_id
_entity_poly.type
_entity_poly.pdbx_seq_one_letter_code
_entity_poly.pdbx_strand_id
1 'polypeptide(L)'
;MAQFLSLTFALYYDNTPPMKNALELYRESNGFGYAELSRLVGFDRATVWRHCKATLVPEAAAARYHAKLQIPLEDLRPDLFASDTTT
;
A
#
# COMPACT_ATOMS: atom_id res chain seq x y z
N MET A 1 -39.36 -15.43 -19.18
CA MET A 1 -39.48 -14.83 -17.83
C MET A 1 -38.09 -14.87 -17.22
N ALA A 2 -37.48 -13.69 -17.10
CA ALA A 2 -36.06 -13.51 -16.85
C ALA A 2 -35.65 -13.99 -15.44
N GLN A 3 -34.66 -14.87 -15.38
CA GLN A 3 -33.87 -15.07 -14.16
C GLN A 3 -32.61 -14.23 -14.28
N PHE A 4 -32.72 -12.97 -13.86
CA PHE A 4 -31.58 -12.10 -13.57
C PHE A 4 -30.91 -12.63 -12.29
N LEU A 5 -29.96 -13.55 -12.44
CA LEU A 5 -29.02 -13.91 -11.39
C LEU A 5 -27.65 -13.36 -11.77
N SER A 6 -27.49 -12.04 -11.59
CA SER A 6 -26.18 -11.39 -11.52
C SER A 6 -25.49 -11.81 -10.22
N LEU A 7 -24.99 -13.05 -10.20
CA LEU A 7 -24.28 -13.67 -9.07
C LEU A 7 -22.75 -13.53 -9.21
N THR A 8 -22.26 -12.51 -9.92
CA THR A 8 -20.83 -12.29 -10.19
C THR A 8 -20.21 -11.17 -9.36
N PHE A 9 -20.55 -11.03 -8.07
CA PHE A 9 -19.98 -9.90 -7.30
C PHE A 9 -19.74 -10.16 -5.80
N ALA A 10 -19.48 -11.39 -5.36
CA ALA A 10 -19.39 -11.62 -3.91
C ALA A 10 -18.34 -12.62 -3.40
N LEU A 11 -17.41 -13.14 -4.20
CA LEU A 11 -16.41 -14.12 -3.71
C LEU A 11 -15.02 -13.94 -4.32
N TYR A 12 -14.45 -12.73 -4.27
CA TYR A 12 -13.03 -12.52 -4.64
C TYR A 12 -12.22 -11.79 -3.57
N TYR A 13 -12.68 -11.74 -2.32
CA TYR A 13 -12.00 -11.00 -1.25
C TYR A 13 -11.75 -11.80 0.01
N ASP A 14 -11.61 -13.12 -0.11
CA ASP A 14 -10.95 -13.92 0.91
C ASP A 14 -9.48 -14.10 0.52
N ASN A 15 -8.69 -13.05 0.72
CA ASN A 15 -7.24 -13.07 0.64
C ASN A 15 -6.75 -11.88 1.49
N THR A 16 -6.98 -11.93 2.81
CA THR A 16 -6.20 -11.12 3.75
C THR A 16 -4.74 -11.46 3.51
N PRO A 17 -3.98 -10.58 2.88
CA PRO A 17 -2.62 -10.89 2.54
C PRO A 17 -1.73 -10.65 3.76
N PRO A 18 -0.66 -11.44 3.94
CA PRO A 18 0.17 -11.41 5.13
C PRO A 18 0.76 -10.01 5.28
N MET A 19 0.44 -9.30 6.38
CA MET A 19 0.94 -7.96 6.75
C MET A 19 1.40 -7.12 5.55
N LYS A 20 0.50 -6.86 4.57
CA LYS A 20 0.87 -6.05 3.42
C LYS A 20 1.17 -4.64 3.89
N ASN A 21 2.33 -4.14 3.50
CA ASN A 21 2.73 -2.76 3.74
C ASN A 21 1.68 -1.81 3.11
N ALA A 22 1.41 -0.66 3.74
CA ALA A 22 0.48 0.34 3.21
C ALA A 22 0.81 0.76 1.77
N LEU A 23 2.10 0.75 1.40
CA LEU A 23 2.51 1.03 0.03
C LEU A 23 2.01 -0.03 -0.98
N GLU A 24 2.01 -1.30 -0.59
CA GLU A 24 1.52 -2.39 -1.44
C GLU A 24 -0.01 -2.37 -1.52
N LEU A 25 -0.69 -2.04 -0.43
CA LEU A 25 -2.15 -1.83 -0.43
C LEU A 25 -2.54 -0.67 -1.35
N TYR A 26 -1.84 0.46 -1.26
CA TYR A 26 -2.06 1.59 -2.15
C TYR A 26 -1.84 1.21 -3.61
N ARG A 27 -0.79 0.43 -3.90
CA ARG A 27 -0.50 -0.08 -5.24
C ARG A 27 -1.64 -0.91 -5.80
N GLU A 28 -2.14 -1.88 -5.02
CA GLU A 28 -3.22 -2.77 -5.44
C GLU A 28 -4.55 -2.01 -5.58
N SER A 29 -4.88 -1.13 -4.63
CA SER A 29 -6.10 -0.35 -4.63
C SER A 29 -6.21 0.58 -5.84
N ASN A 30 -5.09 1.15 -6.29
CA ASN A 30 -5.05 2.03 -7.46
C ASN A 30 -4.67 1.29 -8.76
N GLY A 31 -4.41 -0.02 -8.71
CA GLY A 31 -3.98 -0.80 -9.86
C GLY A 31 -2.63 -0.38 -10.47
N PHE A 32 -1.76 0.29 -9.69
CA PHE A 32 -0.50 0.78 -10.20
C PHE A 32 0.56 -0.33 -10.33
N GLY A 33 1.37 -0.24 -11.38
CA GLY A 33 2.58 -1.05 -11.53
C GLY A 33 3.76 -0.46 -10.74
N TYR A 34 4.78 -1.28 -10.46
CA TYR A 34 6.01 -0.79 -9.81
C TYR A 34 6.72 0.30 -10.61
N ALA A 35 6.66 0.25 -11.94
CA ALA A 35 7.23 1.26 -12.82
C ALA A 35 6.43 2.59 -12.81
N GLU A 36 5.13 2.51 -12.55
CA GLU A 36 4.26 3.68 -12.43
C GLU A 36 4.57 4.41 -11.11
N LEU A 37 4.61 3.65 -10.01
CA LEU A 37 5.00 4.16 -8.69
C LEU A 37 6.41 4.74 -8.68
N SER A 38 7.35 4.11 -9.39
CA SER A 38 8.72 4.61 -9.50
C SER A 38 8.75 5.99 -10.17
N ARG A 39 7.93 6.21 -11.21
CA ARG A 39 7.80 7.51 -11.89
C ARG A 39 7.13 8.57 -11.02
N LEU A 40 6.07 8.21 -10.30
CA LEU A 40 5.33 9.14 -9.44
C LEU A 40 6.19 9.67 -8.28
N VAL A 41 6.97 8.77 -7.67
CA VAL A 41 7.74 9.09 -6.47
C VAL A 41 9.17 9.52 -6.81
N GLY A 42 9.64 9.22 -8.02
CA GLY A 42 11.00 9.52 -8.47
C GLY A 42 12.05 8.59 -7.85
N PHE A 43 11.65 7.36 -7.52
CA PHE A 43 12.57 6.31 -7.05
C PHE A 43 12.87 5.32 -8.18
N ASP A 44 13.94 4.54 -8.01
CA ASP A 44 14.19 3.42 -8.90
C ASP A 44 13.16 2.29 -8.68
N ARG A 45 12.83 1.57 -9.76
CA ARG A 45 11.85 0.47 -9.73
C ARG A 45 12.25 -0.61 -8.73
N ALA A 46 13.53 -0.97 -8.63
CA ALA A 46 14.00 -1.98 -7.69
C ALA A 46 13.87 -1.49 -6.24
N THR A 47 14.07 -0.18 -6.02
CA THR A 47 13.88 0.44 -4.70
C THR A 47 12.41 0.39 -4.27
N VAL A 48 11.48 0.75 -5.17
CA VAL A 48 10.03 0.66 -4.89
C VAL A 48 9.63 -0.78 -4.61
N TRP A 49 10.06 -1.73 -5.44
CA TRP A 49 9.77 -3.15 -5.24
C TRP A 49 10.28 -3.65 -3.88
N ARG A 50 11.50 -3.27 -3.50
CA ARG A 50 12.07 -3.59 -2.19
C ARG A 50 11.25 -2.99 -1.05
N HIS A 51 10.76 -1.75 -1.18
CA HIS A 51 9.90 -1.12 -0.17
C HIS A 51 8.53 -1.78 -0.06
N CYS A 52 7.91 -2.20 -1.18
CA CYS A 52 6.66 -2.96 -1.19
C CYS A 52 6.80 -4.34 -0.50
N LYS A 53 7.98 -4.96 -0.62
CA LYS A 53 8.29 -6.26 0.00
C LYS A 53 8.88 -6.15 1.41
N ALA A 54 9.27 -4.96 1.84
CA ALA A 54 9.83 -4.74 3.16
C ALA A 54 8.72 -4.66 4.20
N THR A 55 9.00 -5.21 5.38
CA THR A 55 8.15 -5.05 6.56
C THR A 55 8.01 -3.58 6.95
N LEU A 56 9.06 -2.78 6.74
CA LEU A 56 9.08 -1.36 7.06
C LEU A 56 9.69 -0.50 5.96
N VAL A 57 9.08 0.66 5.68
CA VAL A 57 9.62 1.65 4.75
C VAL A 57 10.62 2.56 5.48
N PRO A 58 11.82 2.82 4.93
CA PRO A 58 12.76 3.75 5.55
C PRO A 58 12.17 5.17 5.61
N GLU A 59 12.51 5.93 6.66
CA GLU A 59 11.92 7.25 6.96
C GLU A 59 12.04 8.23 5.79
N ALA A 60 13.23 8.33 5.20
CA ALA A 60 13.49 9.18 4.04
C ALA A 60 12.62 8.82 2.81
N ALA A 61 12.22 7.55 2.68
CA ALA A 61 11.33 7.12 1.61
C ALA A 61 9.86 7.35 1.98
N ALA A 62 9.46 7.10 3.24
CA ALA A 62 8.11 7.34 3.74
C ALA A 62 7.70 8.82 3.55
N ALA A 63 8.58 9.77 3.89
CA ALA A 63 8.32 11.20 3.68
C ALA A 63 8.05 11.55 2.21
N ARG A 64 8.77 10.91 1.28
CA ARG A 64 8.55 11.11 -0.17
C ARG A 64 7.27 10.46 -0.66
N TYR A 65 6.94 9.27 -0.18
CA TYR A 65 5.66 8.62 -0.50
C TYR A 65 4.49 9.45 0.02
N HIS A 66 4.58 9.98 1.24
CA HIS A 66 3.59 10.92 1.77
C HIS A 66 3.47 12.18 0.90
N ALA A 67 4.60 12.83 0.57
CA ALA A 67 4.58 14.05 -0.24
C ALA A 67 4.03 13.86 -1.66
N LYS A 68 4.15 12.67 -2.25
CA LYS A 68 3.75 12.40 -3.65
C LYS A 68 2.42 11.68 -3.80
N LEU A 69 2.17 10.69 -2.95
CA LEU A 69 0.98 9.83 -2.99
C LEU A 69 -0.06 10.24 -1.96
N GLN A 70 0.27 11.18 -1.07
CA GLN A 70 -0.60 11.66 0.01
C GLN A 70 -1.06 10.54 0.97
N ILE A 71 -0.30 9.45 1.02
CA ILE A 71 -0.53 8.36 1.98
C ILE A 71 -0.09 8.87 3.36
N PRO A 72 -0.91 8.73 4.41
CA PRO A 72 -0.54 9.19 5.73
C PRO A 72 0.68 8.41 6.27
N LEU A 73 1.57 9.11 6.98
CA LEU A 73 2.81 8.52 7.49
C LEU A 73 2.55 7.43 8.55
N GLU A 74 1.43 7.50 9.26
CA GLU A 74 0.99 6.49 10.22
C GLU A 74 0.77 5.12 9.57
N ASP A 75 0.23 5.09 8.35
CA ASP A 75 0.02 3.85 7.60
C ASP A 75 1.35 3.30 7.05
N LEU A 76 2.24 4.19 6.57
CA LEU A 76 3.54 3.82 6.04
C LEU A 76 4.51 3.35 7.14
N ARG A 77 4.41 3.96 8.33
CA ARG A 77 5.32 3.79 9.45
C ARG A 77 4.55 3.82 10.78
N PRO A 78 3.73 2.79 11.06
CA PRO A 78 3.01 2.71 12.34
C PRO A 78 3.96 2.71 13.54
N ASP A 79 5.18 2.17 13.40
CA ASP A 79 6.21 2.18 14.45
C ASP A 79 6.60 3.58 14.94
N LEU A 80 6.51 4.61 14.08
CA LEU A 80 6.86 5.99 14.43
C LEU A 80 5.77 6.67 15.27
N PHE A 81 4.52 6.23 15.08
CA PHE A 81 3.33 6.76 15.75
C PHE A 81 2.85 5.83 16.89
N ALA A 82 3.52 4.70 17.12
CA ALA A 82 3.26 3.80 18.23
C ALA A 82 3.70 4.35 19.60
N SER A 83 4.15 5.60 19.68
CA SER A 83 4.40 6.35 20.92
C SER A 83 3.16 7.21 21.20
N ASP A 84 2.41 7.12 22.31
CA ASP A 84 2.66 6.61 23.65
C ASP A 84 1.36 5.99 24.20
N THR A 85 1.31 4.67 24.42
CA THR A 85 0.33 4.08 25.36
C THR A 85 1.10 3.33 26.44
N THR A 86 1.96 4.05 27.15
CA THR A 86 2.52 3.57 28.41
C THR A 86 2.54 4.73 29.38
N THR A 87 1.41 4.84 30.08
CA THR A 87 1.24 5.20 31.50
C THR A 87 1.77 6.55 32.00
#